data_AF-A0AAD1TM75-F1
#
_entry.id   AF-A0AAD1TM75-F1
#
_cell.length_a   1.000
_cell.length_b   1.000
_cell.length_c   1.000
_cell.angle_alpha   90.00
_cell.angle_beta   90.00
_cell.angle_gamma   90.00
#
_symmetry.space_group_name_H-M   'P 1'
#
loop_
_entity.id
_entity.type
_entity.pdbx_description
1 polymer ?
#
loop_
_entity_poly.entity_id
_entity_poly.type
_entity_poly.pdbx_seq_one_letter_code
_entity_poly.pdbx_strand_id
1 'polypeptide(L)'
;MADPWSNDAKLIILPKLRGLQPSSSGSASNRFSMNVLCHKAKVTIKVLRQDLSESQAHGYDCWHSTAGHYVGPLRCFLEDCRVILKKVTESNCMNPEAYISQSHISSTGVCVTTPPSLACLFHISFQQQCKSCWCFAINIDECRFGYCQQLCANVPGSYSCTCNPGFILNEDGRSCQDVDECLSSNPCVQSCLNTYGSYLCRCDPGYELQDDGIGCTDMDECSVSEFICQHECVNDPGSYYCICPEGYVLLDDSRTCQDVDECDTRNNTCTTQQSCFNVPGTYKCMDPVRCEEPYIKIGDNRCMCPVENPACRDQPFTIVHRHMDLISSRSVPTDIFQMQATTRYPGAYYIFQIKSGNDGREFYMRQTGPISATLVMTRPIKGPRDVVLDLEMVTVNTVVNFRGSSVIRLRIFISPYAF
;
A
#
# COMPACT_ATOMS: atom_id res chain seq x y z
N MET A 1 -35.94 1.78 -43.52
CA MET A 1 -37.21 1.56 -42.79
C MET A 1 -36.93 0.55 -41.69
N ALA A 2 -37.24 0.76 -40.42
CA ALA A 2 -37.45 2.02 -39.69
C ALA A 2 -37.13 1.74 -38.21
N ASP A 3 -36.65 2.77 -37.53
CA ASP A 3 -36.51 2.90 -36.07
C ASP A 3 -37.93 3.15 -35.45
N PRO A 4 -38.13 3.39 -34.13
CA PRO A 4 -37.65 2.75 -32.90
C PRO A 4 -38.82 2.53 -31.87
N TRP A 5 -38.54 2.53 -30.54
CA TRP A 5 -39.49 2.66 -29.39
C TRP A 5 -40.41 1.43 -29.11
N SER A 6 -41.07 1.27 -27.95
CA SER A 6 -40.79 1.62 -26.53
C SER A 6 -41.90 1.02 -25.65
N ASN A 7 -41.61 0.70 -24.38
CA ASN A 7 -42.53 0.69 -23.22
C ASN A 7 -43.73 -0.29 -23.15
N ASP A 8 -44.00 -0.71 -21.90
CA ASP A 8 -45.29 -1.08 -21.27
C ASP A 8 -46.19 -2.16 -21.94
N ALA A 9 -46.70 -3.18 -21.23
CA ALA A 9 -47.37 -3.07 -19.94
C ALA A 9 -47.78 -4.45 -19.35
N LYS A 10 -48.17 -4.41 -18.07
CA LYS A 10 -49.13 -5.32 -17.37
C LYS A 10 -48.78 -6.81 -17.22
N LEU A 11 -48.86 -7.25 -15.96
CA LEU A 11 -49.84 -8.29 -15.62
C LEU A 11 -50.55 -7.98 -14.29
N ILE A 12 -51.87 -7.82 -14.36
CA ILE A 12 -52.77 -7.81 -13.20
C ILE A 12 -53.45 -9.18 -13.17
N ILE A 13 -53.43 -9.87 -12.02
CA ILE A 13 -54.37 -10.96 -11.74
C ILE A 13 -54.93 -10.84 -10.31
N LEU A 14 -56.15 -10.30 -10.23
CA LEU A 14 -57.15 -10.68 -9.22
C LEU A 14 -57.96 -11.85 -9.83
N PRO A 15 -58.58 -12.78 -9.06
CA PRO A 15 -59.94 -12.48 -8.59
C PRO A 15 -60.51 -13.26 -7.36
N LYS A 16 -61.45 -12.58 -6.67
CA LYS A 16 -62.69 -13.12 -6.00
C LYS A 16 -62.51 -14.01 -4.76
N LEU A 17 -63.45 -14.07 -3.80
CA LEU A 17 -64.91 -13.82 -3.80
C LEU A 17 -65.34 -12.85 -2.66
N ARG A 18 -66.09 -11.77 -2.98
CA ARG A 18 -67.55 -11.56 -2.76
C ARG A 18 -68.05 -11.61 -1.30
N GLY A 19 -68.67 -10.52 -0.84
CA GLY A 19 -69.63 -10.56 0.28
C GLY A 19 -69.96 -9.22 0.97
N LEU A 20 -70.93 -8.47 0.41
CA LEU A 20 -71.87 -7.54 1.09
C LEU A 20 -71.35 -6.43 2.05
N GLN A 21 -71.73 -5.19 1.71
CA GLN A 21 -71.92 -4.04 2.63
C GLN A 21 -73.20 -4.23 3.50
N PRO A 22 -73.48 -3.36 4.50
CA PRO A 22 -72.60 -2.66 5.44
C PRO A 22 -73.12 -2.71 6.91
N SER A 23 -72.43 -1.99 7.82
CA SER A 23 -72.95 -1.24 8.99
C SER A 23 -72.38 -1.57 10.39
N SER A 24 -71.91 -0.50 11.05
CA SER A 24 -71.85 -0.22 12.50
C SER A 24 -71.13 -1.15 13.51
N SER A 25 -70.36 -0.47 14.38
CA SER A 25 -69.91 -0.85 15.74
C SER A 25 -68.64 -1.72 15.90
N GLY A 26 -67.85 -1.41 16.95
CA GLY A 26 -66.60 -2.09 17.32
C GLY A 26 -65.34 -1.48 16.68
N SER A 27 -64.63 -0.51 17.25
CA SER A 27 -63.76 -0.56 18.45
C SER A 27 -62.58 -1.55 18.40
N ALA A 28 -61.40 -1.05 18.02
CA ALA A 28 -60.10 -1.52 18.53
C ALA A 28 -58.99 -0.50 18.22
N SER A 29 -58.52 0.25 19.21
CA SER A 29 -57.26 1.00 19.11
C SER A 29 -56.11 0.09 19.54
N ASN A 30 -55.12 -0.15 18.68
CA ASN A 30 -53.88 -0.79 19.14
C ASN A 30 -53.10 0.20 20.00
N ARG A 31 -53.18 -0.01 21.32
CA ARG A 31 -52.44 0.75 22.34
C ARG A 31 -51.05 0.14 22.47
N PHE A 32 -50.03 0.97 22.56
CA PHE A 32 -48.87 0.63 23.35
C PHE A 32 -49.10 1.14 24.78
N SER A 33 -49.03 0.23 25.74
CA SER A 33 -49.23 0.50 27.16
C SER A 33 -48.02 0.05 27.94
N MET A 34 -47.31 0.98 28.57
CA MET A 34 -46.29 0.66 29.56
C MET A 34 -46.88 0.89 30.95
N ASN A 35 -46.91 -0.15 31.77
CA ASN A 35 -47.49 -0.09 33.11
C ASN A 35 -46.43 0.36 34.12
N VAL A 36 -46.73 1.39 34.91
CA VAL A 36 -46.01 1.73 36.14
C VAL A 36 -47.01 1.78 37.28
N LEU A 37 -46.70 1.09 38.38
CA LEU A 37 -47.57 0.97 39.55
C LEU A 37 -47.14 1.94 40.64
N CYS A 38 -48.01 2.89 40.97
CA CYS A 38 -48.06 3.54 42.28
C CYS A 38 -49.52 3.88 42.63
N HIS A 39 -49.79 4.07 43.93
CA HIS A 39 -51.14 3.95 44.48
C HIS A 39 -52.12 5.07 44.05
N LYS A 40 -53.31 4.65 43.60
CA LYS A 40 -54.58 5.41 43.53
C LYS A 40 -54.61 6.76 42.77
N ALA A 41 -54.15 6.80 41.51
CA ALA A 41 -54.81 7.56 40.43
C ALA A 41 -54.35 7.07 39.05
N LYS A 42 -55.20 7.20 38.02
CA LYS A 42 -54.87 6.77 36.64
C LYS A 42 -55.12 7.92 35.67
N VAL A 43 -54.07 8.65 35.30
CA VAL A 43 -54.14 9.75 34.31
C VAL A 43 -53.81 9.21 32.92
N THR A 44 -54.57 9.62 31.91
CA THR A 44 -54.35 9.25 30.50
C THR A 44 -54.24 10.52 29.66
N ILE A 45 -53.08 10.76 29.04
CA ILE A 45 -52.86 11.89 28.15
C ILE A 45 -53.19 11.47 26.71
N LYS A 46 -53.96 12.29 26.00
CA LYS A 46 -54.17 12.17 24.54
C LYS A 46 -53.45 13.31 23.84
N VAL A 47 -52.70 13.00 22.79
CA VAL A 47 -52.18 13.98 21.83
C VAL A 47 -53.05 13.93 20.58
N LEU A 48 -53.48 15.09 20.09
CA LEU A 48 -54.16 15.26 18.81
C LEU A 48 -53.18 15.89 17.81
N ARG A 49 -53.29 15.46 16.55
CA ARG A 49 -52.51 15.97 15.42
C ARG A 49 -53.12 17.29 14.93
N GLN A 50 -52.29 18.24 14.50
CA GLN A 50 -52.75 19.39 13.73
C GLN A 50 -51.70 19.75 12.66
N ASP A 51 -52.19 20.20 11.51
CA ASP A 51 -51.43 20.28 10.25
C ASP A 51 -50.69 21.61 10.08
N LEU A 52 -49.54 21.58 9.39
CA LEU A 52 -48.91 22.74 8.75
C LEU A 52 -48.32 22.34 7.39
N SER A 53 -48.39 23.26 6.43
CA SER A 53 -48.11 23.05 5.00
C SER A 53 -46.79 23.68 4.53
N GLU A 54 -46.40 23.31 3.31
CA GLU A 54 -45.15 23.61 2.61
C GLU A 54 -44.75 25.10 2.56
N SER A 55 -43.45 25.39 2.77
CA SER A 55 -42.55 25.90 1.70
C SER A 55 -41.19 26.40 2.26
N GLN A 56 -40.15 26.38 1.40
CA GLN A 56 -38.81 26.96 1.58
C GLN A 56 -37.82 26.29 2.56
N ALA A 57 -37.18 25.21 2.09
CA ALA A 57 -35.75 24.95 2.33
C ALA A 57 -35.15 24.21 1.12
N HIS A 58 -34.55 24.95 0.18
CA HIS A 58 -33.63 24.40 -0.83
C HIS A 58 -32.21 24.37 -0.25
N GLY A 59 -31.45 23.28 -0.44
CA GLY A 59 -30.02 23.31 -0.12
C GLY A 59 -29.35 21.97 0.13
N TYR A 60 -29.19 21.16 -0.94
CA TYR A 60 -28.31 19.99 -1.03
C TYR A 60 -28.61 18.75 -0.16
N ASP A 61 -28.90 17.65 -0.86
CA ASP A 61 -28.75 16.29 -0.36
C ASP A 61 -28.10 15.44 -1.48
N CYS A 62 -27.23 14.51 -1.12
CA CYS A 62 -26.42 13.74 -2.09
C CYS A 62 -27.12 12.44 -2.54
N TRP A 63 -26.98 12.10 -3.82
CA TRP A 63 -27.32 10.76 -4.37
C TRP A 63 -26.07 9.84 -4.24
N HIS A 64 -26.12 8.50 -4.19
CA HIS A 64 -27.17 7.52 -4.50
C HIS A 64 -26.81 6.09 -3.97
N SER A 65 -27.81 5.21 -3.79
CA SER A 65 -27.79 3.73 -4.03
C SER A 65 -26.74 2.82 -3.30
N THR A 66 -26.99 1.60 -2.81
CA THR A 66 -28.00 0.57 -3.15
C THR A 66 -28.23 -0.41 -1.97
N ALA A 67 -29.37 -1.11 -1.96
CA ALA A 67 -29.87 -2.12 -1.01
C ALA A 67 -28.88 -2.97 -0.17
N GLY A 68 -29.14 -3.12 1.15
CA GLY A 68 -28.61 -4.26 1.91
C GLY A 68 -28.40 -4.15 3.44
N HIS A 69 -29.44 -3.86 4.23
CA HIS A 69 -29.52 -4.00 5.72
C HIS A 69 -28.78 -3.02 6.66
N TYR A 70 -29.57 -2.54 7.64
CA TYR A 70 -29.24 -1.95 8.95
C TYR A 70 -28.36 -0.69 9.02
N VAL A 71 -29.04 0.46 9.06
CA VAL A 71 -28.52 1.75 9.56
C VAL A 71 -29.21 2.08 10.88
N GLY A 72 -28.45 2.35 11.93
CA GLY A 72 -28.96 2.95 13.18
C GLY A 72 -29.02 4.48 13.05
N PRO A 73 -30.06 5.16 13.55
CA PRO A 73 -30.22 6.60 13.35
C PRO A 73 -29.29 7.41 14.26
N LEU A 74 -28.51 8.32 13.66
CA LEU A 74 -27.87 9.41 14.39
C LEU A 74 -28.90 10.41 14.94
N ARG A 75 -28.48 11.15 15.98
CA ARG A 75 -29.24 12.24 16.60
C ARG A 75 -29.22 13.49 15.72
N CYS A 76 -30.34 14.20 15.64
CA CYS A 76 -30.37 15.65 15.44
C CYS A 76 -31.18 16.31 16.57
N PHE A 77 -30.77 17.50 16.98
CA PHE A 77 -31.40 18.28 18.05
C PHE A 77 -32.73 18.89 17.61
N LEU A 78 -33.64 19.07 18.57
CA LEU A 78 -34.73 20.02 18.50
C LEU A 78 -34.65 20.91 19.74
N GLU A 79 -34.07 22.09 19.57
CA GLU A 79 -34.31 23.22 20.46
C GLU A 79 -35.75 23.74 20.26
N ASP A 80 -36.18 24.61 21.19
CA ASP A 80 -37.47 25.31 21.20
C ASP A 80 -38.78 24.48 21.23
N CYS A 81 -39.19 24.18 22.47
CA CYS A 81 -40.60 24.00 22.82
C CYS A 81 -40.94 24.73 24.13
N ARG A 82 -41.33 26.02 24.05
CA ARG A 82 -41.87 26.78 25.20
C ARG A 82 -43.28 26.28 25.55
N VAL A 83 -43.44 25.64 26.71
CA VAL A 83 -44.76 25.26 27.24
C VAL A 83 -45.33 26.38 28.12
N ILE A 84 -46.40 27.02 27.65
CA ILE A 84 -47.17 28.02 28.41
C ILE A 84 -48.19 27.29 29.30
N LEU A 85 -48.01 27.33 30.62
CA LEU A 85 -49.00 26.82 31.57
C LEU A 85 -50.17 27.80 31.72
N LYS A 86 -51.35 27.42 31.21
CA LYS A 86 -52.62 28.14 31.45
C LYS A 86 -53.45 27.49 32.55
N LYS A 87 -53.89 28.33 33.47
CA LYS A 87 -54.71 28.05 34.67
C LYS A 87 -56.05 27.38 34.34
N VAL A 88 -56.47 26.39 35.15
CA VAL A 88 -57.85 25.84 35.18
C VAL A 88 -58.31 25.68 36.64
N THR A 89 -59.61 25.84 36.87
CA THR A 89 -60.29 26.04 38.16
C THR A 89 -60.91 24.78 38.78
N GLU A 90 -61.39 24.91 40.02
CA GLU A 90 -61.94 23.89 40.92
C GLU A 90 -63.22 23.18 40.42
N SER A 91 -63.49 21.97 40.94
CA SER A 91 -64.76 21.67 41.63
C SER A 91 -64.77 20.32 42.39
N ASN A 92 -65.29 20.38 43.63
CA ASN A 92 -65.96 19.32 44.40
C ASN A 92 -65.22 18.01 44.80
N CYS A 93 -64.89 17.90 46.09
CA CYS A 93 -65.51 16.90 46.99
C CYS A 93 -65.36 17.29 48.47
N MET A 94 -66.23 16.75 49.35
CA MET A 94 -66.56 17.33 50.67
C MET A 94 -65.56 17.08 51.82
N ASN A 95 -65.71 17.94 52.84
CA ASN A 95 -65.16 17.94 54.19
C ASN A 95 -65.17 16.55 54.89
N PRO A 96 -64.23 16.28 55.83
CA PRO A 96 -64.52 16.68 57.21
C PRO A 96 -63.36 17.38 57.93
N GLU A 97 -63.72 18.10 59.00
CA GLU A 97 -62.83 18.89 59.85
C GLU A 97 -61.76 18.01 60.53
N ALA A 98 -60.48 18.35 60.35
CA ALA A 98 -59.39 17.87 61.17
C ALA A 98 -58.42 19.02 61.47
N TYR A 99 -58.23 19.29 62.76
CA TYR A 99 -57.52 20.44 63.31
C TYR A 99 -56.14 20.70 62.67
N ILE A 100 -55.93 21.93 62.20
CA ILE A 100 -54.58 22.50 62.05
C ILE A 100 -54.09 22.93 63.43
N SER A 101 -52.97 22.36 63.89
CA SER A 101 -52.20 22.89 65.02
C SER A 101 -50.78 23.26 64.60
N GLN A 102 -50.60 24.56 64.34
CA GLN A 102 -49.37 25.35 64.43
C GLN A 102 -48.08 24.87 63.73
N SER A 103 -47.56 25.78 62.92
CA SER A 103 -46.24 25.75 62.31
C SER A 103 -45.10 25.82 63.33
N HIS A 104 -44.07 24.99 63.12
CA HIS A 104 -42.70 25.35 63.45
C HIS A 104 -41.82 25.20 62.20
N ILE A 105 -41.37 26.33 61.69
CA ILE A 105 -40.29 26.40 60.69
C ILE A 105 -38.98 26.49 61.47
N SER A 106 -38.02 25.63 61.13
CA SER A 106 -36.60 25.91 61.32
C SER A 106 -35.87 25.58 60.01
N SER A 107 -34.72 26.20 59.78
CA SER A 107 -34.21 26.52 58.44
C SER A 107 -33.56 25.38 57.64
N THR A 108 -33.77 24.11 58.01
CA THR A 108 -33.21 22.94 57.30
C THR A 108 -34.14 21.72 57.34
N GLY A 109 -35.15 21.70 56.45
CA GLY A 109 -35.96 20.51 56.15
C GLY A 109 -37.17 20.26 57.08
N VAL A 110 -38.18 19.60 56.53
CA VAL A 110 -39.41 19.18 57.25
C VAL A 110 -39.52 17.66 57.20
N CYS A 111 -39.64 17.02 58.36
CA CYS A 111 -40.05 15.62 58.47
C CYS A 111 -41.56 15.55 58.72
N VAL A 112 -42.23 14.59 58.06
CA VAL A 112 -43.62 14.23 58.34
C VAL A 112 -43.65 12.73 58.64
N THR A 113 -44.47 12.28 59.60
CA THR A 113 -44.57 10.86 59.97
C THR A 113 -45.78 10.19 59.35
N THR A 114 -45.58 9.12 58.57
CA THR A 114 -46.61 8.11 58.27
C THR A 114 -46.00 6.70 58.23
N PRO A 115 -46.62 5.70 58.89
CA PRO A 115 -46.32 4.29 58.62
C PRO A 115 -46.88 3.89 57.24
N PRO A 116 -46.21 3.04 56.44
CA PRO A 116 -44.98 2.31 56.73
C PRO A 116 -43.73 2.79 55.95
N SER A 117 -43.80 3.86 55.14
CA SER A 117 -42.65 4.36 54.38
C SER A 117 -42.80 5.82 53.95
N LEU A 118 -41.73 6.60 54.09
CA LEU A 118 -41.64 8.01 53.70
C LEU A 118 -40.60 8.21 52.59
N ALA A 119 -40.88 9.14 51.68
CA ALA A 119 -39.97 9.58 50.63
C ALA A 119 -40.16 11.09 50.37
N CYS A 120 -39.06 11.82 50.17
CA CYS A 120 -39.03 13.23 49.76
C CYS A 120 -37.84 13.51 48.84
N LEU A 121 -37.92 14.64 48.11
CA LEU A 121 -37.04 15.08 47.03
C LEU A 121 -36.77 16.59 47.20
N PHE A 122 -35.60 17.17 46.92
CA PHE A 122 -34.27 16.59 46.65
C PHE A 122 -33.20 17.68 46.89
N HIS A 123 -31.99 17.30 47.33
CA HIS A 123 -30.75 18.01 47.00
C HIS A 123 -29.67 16.95 46.75
N ILE A 124 -28.74 17.20 45.84
CA ILE A 124 -28.06 16.14 45.06
C ILE A 124 -27.21 15.17 45.93
N SER A 125 -26.86 15.55 47.16
CA SER A 125 -25.77 14.91 47.93
C SER A 125 -26.13 14.24 49.27
N PHE A 126 -27.39 14.34 49.74
CA PHE A 126 -27.82 13.70 50.99
C PHE A 126 -29.25 13.15 50.93
N GLN A 127 -29.43 11.90 51.34
CA GLN A 127 -30.72 11.34 51.75
C GLN A 127 -30.76 11.21 53.28
N GLN A 128 -31.95 11.09 53.86
CA GLN A 128 -32.13 10.68 55.25
C GLN A 128 -32.84 9.33 55.28
N GLN A 129 -32.19 8.32 55.86
CA GLN A 129 -32.85 7.12 56.33
C GLN A 129 -33.01 7.21 57.84
N CYS A 130 -34.23 7.42 58.31
CA CYS A 130 -34.54 7.42 59.73
C CYS A 130 -34.87 5.97 60.16
N LYS A 131 -33.98 5.34 60.93
CA LYS A 131 -34.28 4.11 61.67
C LYS A 131 -34.61 4.51 63.10
N SER A 132 -35.89 4.52 63.46
CA SER A 132 -36.44 5.08 64.72
C SER A 132 -36.24 6.60 64.86
N CYS A 133 -36.20 7.15 66.08
CA CYS A 133 -36.17 8.58 66.40
C CYS A 133 -34.86 9.34 66.02
N TRP A 134 -34.02 8.76 65.18
CA TRP A 134 -32.76 9.37 64.74
C TRP A 134 -32.69 9.35 63.21
N CYS A 135 -32.50 10.52 62.61
CA CYS A 135 -32.26 10.66 61.18
C CYS A 135 -30.80 11.01 60.96
N PHE A 136 -30.07 10.14 60.25
CA PHE A 136 -28.69 10.37 59.87
C PHE A 136 -28.64 10.90 58.43
N ALA A 137 -27.83 11.92 58.20
CA ALA A 137 -27.52 12.38 56.86
C ALA A 137 -26.63 11.32 56.19
N ILE A 138 -27.23 10.46 55.35
CA ILE A 138 -26.47 9.51 54.55
C ILE A 138 -26.02 10.23 53.28
N ASN A 139 -24.70 10.43 53.17
CA ASN A 139 -24.09 10.97 51.96
C ASN A 139 -24.48 10.04 50.80
N ILE A 140 -25.17 10.61 49.82
CA ILE A 140 -25.57 9.88 48.62
C ILE A 140 -24.27 9.57 47.88
N ASP A 141 -24.10 8.34 47.41
CA ASP A 141 -23.01 8.01 46.52
C ASP A 141 -23.39 8.43 45.09
N GLU A 142 -23.18 9.71 44.76
CA GLU A 142 -23.56 10.29 43.47
C GLU A 142 -22.89 9.57 42.28
N CYS A 143 -21.73 8.95 42.51
CA CYS A 143 -21.03 8.17 41.50
C CYS A 143 -21.85 6.97 40.98
N ARG A 144 -22.79 6.44 41.77
CA ARG A 144 -23.71 5.35 41.35
C ARG A 144 -24.76 5.79 40.33
N PHE A 145 -24.93 7.09 40.13
CA PHE A 145 -25.93 7.67 39.23
C PHE A 145 -25.32 8.18 37.91
N GLY A 146 -24.01 8.03 37.70
CA GLY A 146 -23.33 8.40 36.46
C GLY A 146 -23.22 9.91 36.23
N TYR A 147 -23.06 10.70 37.31
CA TYR A 147 -23.00 12.16 37.24
C TYR A 147 -21.68 12.75 36.70
N CYS A 148 -20.63 11.93 36.57
CA CYS A 148 -19.34 12.26 35.94
C CYS A 148 -19.17 11.42 34.67
N GLN A 149 -18.51 11.96 33.65
CA GLN A 149 -18.24 11.23 32.40
C GLN A 149 -17.19 10.12 32.55
N GLN A 150 -16.17 10.32 33.40
CA GLN A 150 -15.05 9.40 33.57
C GLN A 150 -14.88 9.00 35.05
N LEU A 151 -14.00 9.65 35.81
CA LEU A 151 -13.73 9.31 37.21
C LEU A 151 -14.61 10.10 38.16
N CYS A 152 -15.12 9.45 39.19
CA CYS A 152 -15.96 10.05 40.22
C CYS A 152 -15.46 9.65 41.60
N ALA A 153 -15.21 10.65 42.46
CA ALA A 153 -14.96 10.47 43.88
C ALA A 153 -16.14 11.04 44.67
N ASN A 154 -16.85 10.17 45.39
CA ASN A 154 -17.85 10.59 46.36
C ASN A 154 -17.14 11.22 47.57
N VAL A 155 -17.55 12.42 47.97
CA VAL A 155 -16.99 13.15 49.12
C VAL A 155 -18.12 13.51 50.10
N PRO A 156 -17.87 13.67 51.42
CA PRO A 156 -18.94 13.96 52.36
C PRO A 156 -19.72 15.25 52.03
N GLY A 157 -20.89 15.09 51.40
CA GLY A 157 -21.80 16.17 51.01
C GLY A 157 -21.65 16.71 49.59
N SER A 158 -20.87 16.06 48.72
CA SER A 158 -20.85 16.31 47.28
C SER A 158 -20.16 15.15 46.54
N TYR A 159 -19.87 15.34 45.26
CA TYR A 159 -18.96 14.48 44.52
C TYR A 159 -17.94 15.36 43.78
N SER A 160 -16.80 14.77 43.45
CA SER A 160 -15.77 15.39 42.62
C SER A 160 -15.58 14.53 41.37
N CYS A 161 -15.77 15.14 40.20
CA CYS A 161 -15.40 14.53 38.93
C CYS A 161 -13.92 14.83 38.64
N THR A 162 -13.22 13.82 38.14
CA THR A 162 -11.88 13.96 37.57
C THR A 162 -11.83 13.21 36.25
N CYS A 163 -10.83 13.50 35.43
CA CYS A 163 -10.64 12.87 34.14
C CYS A 163 -9.42 11.94 34.18
N ASN A 164 -9.41 10.95 33.29
CA ASN A 164 -8.26 10.10 33.04
C ASN A 164 -7.09 10.94 32.49
N PRO A 165 -5.84 10.42 32.52
CA PRO A 165 -4.75 11.01 31.74
C PRO A 165 -5.14 11.20 30.27
N GLY A 166 -4.65 12.26 29.62
CA GLY A 166 -5.06 12.67 28.28
C GLY A 166 -6.34 13.52 28.22
N PHE A 167 -6.97 13.84 29.37
CA PHE A 167 -8.22 14.62 29.42
C PHE A 167 -8.18 15.75 30.45
N ILE A 168 -8.87 16.85 30.13
CA ILE A 168 -9.14 17.98 31.03
C ILE A 168 -10.63 18.06 31.38
N LEU A 169 -10.92 18.53 32.60
CA LEU A 169 -12.30 18.73 33.07
C LEU A 169 -12.87 20.02 32.48
N ASN A 170 -14.06 19.94 31.88
CA ASN A 170 -14.76 21.08 31.31
C ASN A 170 -15.31 22.02 32.39
N GLU A 171 -15.70 23.23 31.98
CA GLU A 171 -16.31 24.25 32.86
C GLU A 171 -17.60 23.79 33.57
N ASP A 172 -18.26 22.73 33.06
CA ASP A 172 -19.43 22.12 33.70
C ASP A 172 -19.09 21.29 34.96
N GLY A 173 -17.80 21.05 35.22
CA GLY A 173 -17.28 20.27 36.35
C GLY A 173 -17.64 18.79 36.31
N ARG A 174 -18.06 18.25 35.15
CA ARG A 174 -18.58 16.88 35.01
C ARG A 174 -18.09 16.14 33.77
N SER A 175 -17.93 16.86 32.67
CA SER A 175 -17.54 16.33 31.37
C SER A 175 -16.02 16.46 31.19
N CYS A 176 -15.45 15.52 30.44
CA CYS A 176 -14.02 15.46 30.15
C CYS A 176 -13.80 15.73 28.67
N GLN A 177 -13.05 16.78 28.36
CA GLN A 177 -12.56 17.08 27.02
C GLN A 177 -11.18 16.46 26.82
N ASP A 178 -10.98 15.90 25.64
CA ASP A 178 -9.73 15.37 25.13
C ASP A 178 -8.66 16.47 25.01
N VAL A 179 -7.43 16.19 25.47
CA VAL A 179 -6.30 17.12 25.35
C VAL A 179 -5.59 16.85 24.03
N ASP A 180 -5.60 17.83 23.13
CA ASP A 180 -4.80 17.75 21.91
C ASP A 180 -3.32 18.01 22.21
N GLU A 181 -2.52 16.95 22.37
CA GLU A 181 -1.08 17.09 22.63
C GLU A 181 -0.31 17.63 21.41
N CYS A 182 -0.83 17.40 20.19
CA CYS A 182 -0.25 17.88 18.95
C CYS A 182 -0.31 19.41 18.82
N LEU A 183 -1.41 20.04 19.27
CA LEU A 183 -1.57 21.50 19.26
C LEU A 183 -0.86 22.22 20.41
N SER A 184 -0.63 21.54 21.53
CA SER A 184 -0.15 22.18 22.77
C SER A 184 1.37 22.15 22.94
N SER A 185 2.04 21.04 22.58
CA SER A 185 3.50 20.93 22.67
C SER A 185 4.16 20.18 21.52
N ASN A 186 3.38 19.57 20.61
CA ASN A 186 3.80 18.61 19.58
C ASN A 186 4.91 17.64 20.06
N PRO A 187 4.55 16.52 20.72
CA PRO A 187 5.52 15.56 21.24
C PRO A 187 6.31 14.79 20.17
N CYS A 188 5.91 14.85 18.90
CA CYS A 188 6.47 14.04 17.82
C CYS A 188 7.57 14.76 17.03
N VAL A 189 8.56 14.01 16.51
CA VAL A 189 9.63 14.58 15.65
C VAL A 189 9.13 15.00 14.27
N GLN A 190 8.22 14.22 13.67
CA GLN A 190 7.61 14.47 12.36
C GLN A 190 6.10 14.73 12.51
N SER A 191 5.25 13.81 12.06
CA SER A 191 3.79 13.98 12.08
C SER A 191 3.19 13.55 13.43
N CYS A 192 2.26 14.35 13.96
CA CYS A 192 1.49 14.03 15.17
C CYS A 192 -0.01 13.89 14.82
N LEU A 193 -0.66 12.86 15.36
CA LEU A 193 -2.09 12.63 15.25
C LEU A 193 -2.70 12.53 16.66
N ASN A 194 -3.58 13.47 17.01
CA ASN A 194 -4.35 13.37 18.25
C ASN A 194 -5.37 12.22 18.16
N THR A 195 -5.54 11.47 19.24
CA THR A 195 -6.50 10.37 19.38
C THR A 195 -7.21 10.46 20.74
N TYR A 196 -8.32 9.75 20.93
CA TYR A 196 -9.11 9.92 22.16
C TYR A 196 -8.35 9.41 23.41
N GLY A 197 -7.80 10.34 24.20
CA GLY A 197 -7.04 10.13 25.43
C GLY A 197 -5.53 9.93 25.26
N SER A 198 -4.96 10.18 24.07
CA SER A 198 -3.53 10.08 23.77
C SER A 198 -3.23 10.57 22.35
N TYR A 199 -1.99 10.87 22.02
CA TYR A 199 -1.54 11.07 20.64
C TYR A 199 -0.89 9.79 20.06
N LEU A 200 -0.66 9.81 18.75
CA LEU A 200 0.18 8.88 18.00
C LEU A 200 1.15 9.66 17.09
N CYS A 201 2.44 9.37 17.18
CA CYS A 201 3.42 9.88 16.23
C CYS A 201 3.46 9.02 14.96
N ARG A 202 3.71 9.66 13.83
CA ARG A 202 3.89 9.03 12.52
C ARG A 202 5.10 9.61 11.82
N CYS A 203 5.88 8.74 11.21
CA CYS A 203 6.97 9.14 10.36
C CYS A 203 6.51 9.36 8.91
N ASP A 204 7.22 10.22 8.22
CA ASP A 204 7.06 10.53 6.80
C ASP A 204 7.56 9.35 5.94
N PRO A 205 7.20 9.26 4.64
CA PRO A 205 7.69 8.20 3.77
C PRO A 205 9.23 8.15 3.75
N GLY A 206 9.80 6.94 3.78
CA GLY A 206 11.25 6.71 3.91
C GLY A 206 11.76 6.65 5.35
N TYR A 207 10.91 6.88 6.36
CA TYR A 207 11.31 6.83 7.78
C TYR A 207 10.53 5.75 8.57
N GLU A 208 11.21 5.13 9.54
CA GLU A 208 10.63 4.21 10.52
C GLU A 208 10.49 4.86 11.90
N LEU A 209 9.45 4.46 12.64
CA LEU A 209 9.20 4.94 14.00
C LEU A 209 10.06 4.13 14.99
N GLN A 210 10.78 4.84 15.86
CA GLN A 210 11.63 4.24 16.88
C GLN A 210 10.83 3.56 18.00
N ASP A 211 11.50 2.69 18.77
CA ASP A 211 10.93 1.97 19.91
C ASP A 211 10.35 2.90 21.01
N ASP A 212 10.74 4.18 21.04
CA ASP A 212 10.19 5.20 21.95
C ASP A 212 8.81 5.72 21.52
N GLY A 213 8.37 5.39 20.30
CA GLY A 213 7.10 5.83 19.71
C GLY A 213 7.06 7.32 19.32
N ILE A 214 8.20 8.02 19.31
CA ILE A 214 8.32 9.47 19.14
C ILE A 214 9.34 9.84 18.05
N GLY A 215 10.51 9.19 18.08
CA GLY A 215 11.59 9.40 17.13
C GLY A 215 11.33 8.75 15.78
N CYS A 216 11.85 9.36 14.73
CA CYS A 216 11.84 8.80 13.37
C CYS A 216 13.28 8.62 12.89
N THR A 217 13.63 7.43 12.42
CA THR A 217 14.91 7.12 11.79
C THR A 217 14.72 6.89 10.30
N ASP A 218 15.70 7.32 9.53
CA ASP A 218 15.78 7.06 8.10
C ASP A 218 15.89 5.55 7.82
N MET A 219 15.07 5.02 6.91
CA MET A 219 15.13 3.61 6.52
C MET A 219 16.16 3.45 5.41
N ASP A 220 17.37 2.98 5.73
CA ASP A 220 18.39 2.69 4.72
C ASP A 220 17.96 1.58 3.77
N GLU A 221 17.34 1.93 2.64
CA GLU A 221 16.83 0.96 1.70
C GLU A 221 17.95 0.16 1.03
N CYS A 222 19.13 0.76 0.87
CA CYS A 222 20.33 0.07 0.36
C CYS A 222 20.77 -1.07 1.27
N SER A 223 20.59 -0.94 2.59
CA SER A 223 20.80 -2.03 3.57
C SER A 223 19.65 -3.05 3.62
N VAL A 224 18.45 -2.70 3.17
CA VAL A 224 17.27 -3.60 3.18
C VAL A 224 17.29 -4.61 2.02
N SER A 225 17.78 -4.25 0.83
CA SER A 225 17.84 -5.16 -0.31
C SER A 225 18.92 -4.83 -1.34
N GLU A 226 19.86 -5.76 -1.53
CA GLU A 226 20.92 -5.73 -2.55
C GLU A 226 20.40 -5.57 -4.00
N PHE A 227 19.13 -5.89 -4.28
CA PHE A 227 18.53 -5.84 -5.62
C PHE A 227 17.74 -4.57 -5.94
N ILE A 228 17.88 -3.50 -5.16
CA ILE A 228 17.15 -2.24 -5.41
C ILE A 228 17.72 -1.48 -6.61
N CYS A 229 19.05 -1.40 -6.71
CA CYS A 229 19.77 -0.80 -7.83
C CYS A 229 20.49 -1.90 -8.63
N GLN A 230 20.67 -1.70 -9.94
CA GLN A 230 21.47 -2.65 -10.74
C GLN A 230 22.98 -2.58 -10.41
N HIS A 231 23.46 -1.43 -9.93
CA HIS A 231 24.89 -1.23 -9.63
C HIS A 231 25.12 -0.68 -8.22
N GLU A 232 25.23 0.63 -8.05
CA GLU A 232 25.51 1.28 -6.76
C GLU A 232 24.22 1.92 -6.21
N CYS A 233 23.97 1.72 -4.92
CA CYS A 233 22.85 2.31 -4.19
C CYS A 233 23.41 3.30 -3.18
N VAL A 234 22.89 4.53 -3.18
CA VAL A 234 23.22 5.56 -2.18
C VAL A 234 21.95 5.95 -1.44
N ASN A 235 21.99 5.76 -0.12
CA ASN A 235 20.92 6.16 0.78
C ASN A 235 20.92 7.68 0.99
N ASP A 236 19.75 8.32 0.98
CA ASP A 236 19.58 9.78 1.10
C ASP A 236 18.35 10.11 1.97
N PRO A 237 18.43 10.93 3.03
CA PRO A 237 17.40 10.98 4.07
C PRO A 237 15.92 11.07 3.61
N GLY A 238 15.20 9.95 3.72
CA GLY A 238 13.82 9.74 3.27
C GLY A 238 13.68 9.01 1.92
N SER A 239 14.77 8.55 1.32
CA SER A 239 14.82 7.86 0.04
C SER A 239 16.21 7.24 -0.27
N TYR A 240 16.39 6.85 -1.52
CA TYR A 240 17.68 6.44 -2.07
C TYR A 240 17.75 6.85 -3.54
N TYR A 241 18.95 6.83 -4.10
CA TYR A 241 19.14 6.93 -5.53
C TYR A 241 20.21 5.94 -6.01
N CYS A 242 20.03 5.45 -7.24
CA CYS A 242 20.94 4.52 -7.87
C CYS A 242 21.97 5.26 -8.73
N ILE A 243 23.23 4.83 -8.67
CA ILE A 243 24.31 5.36 -9.49
C ILE A 243 24.76 4.29 -10.48
N CYS A 244 24.89 4.68 -11.75
CA CYS A 244 25.46 3.85 -12.81
C CYS A 244 26.96 4.17 -12.99
N PRO A 245 27.78 3.17 -13.34
CA PRO A 245 29.21 3.38 -13.51
C PRO A 245 29.52 4.09 -14.84
N GLU A 246 30.78 4.50 -15.05
CA GLU A 246 31.20 5.16 -16.29
C GLU A 246 30.87 4.32 -17.53
N GLY A 247 30.32 4.95 -18.56
CA GLY A 247 29.82 4.28 -19.77
C GLY A 247 28.34 3.89 -19.70
N TYR A 248 27.64 4.12 -18.58
CA TYR A 248 26.21 3.82 -18.42
C TYR A 248 25.39 5.06 -18.04
N VAL A 249 24.10 5.01 -18.36
CA VAL A 249 23.08 5.99 -17.94
C VAL A 249 21.95 5.29 -17.18
N LEU A 250 21.38 5.98 -16.20
CA LEU A 250 20.23 5.50 -15.45
C LEU A 250 18.96 5.64 -16.30
N LEU A 251 18.14 4.59 -16.36
CA LEU A 251 16.86 4.58 -17.06
C LEU A 251 15.76 5.31 -16.28
N ASP A 252 14.61 5.54 -16.94
CA ASP A 252 13.42 6.19 -16.36
C ASP A 252 12.88 5.48 -15.08
N ASP A 253 13.23 4.21 -14.86
CA ASP A 253 12.90 3.46 -13.64
C ASP A 253 13.75 3.86 -12.42
N SER A 254 14.75 4.72 -12.61
CA SER A 254 15.71 5.21 -11.62
C SER A 254 16.51 4.09 -10.91
N ARG A 255 16.64 2.90 -11.53
CA ARG A 255 17.28 1.71 -10.92
C ARG A 255 18.18 0.93 -11.88
N THR A 256 17.82 0.89 -13.15
CA THR A 256 18.48 0.10 -14.19
C THR A 256 19.46 0.96 -14.97
N CYS A 257 20.65 0.42 -15.23
CA CYS A 257 21.72 1.06 -15.98
C CYS A 257 21.74 0.56 -17.42
N GLN A 258 21.57 1.47 -18.37
CA GLN A 258 21.72 1.21 -19.80
C GLN A 258 23.11 1.64 -20.28
N ASP A 259 23.74 0.76 -21.05
CA ASP A 259 25.00 1.01 -21.75
C ASP A 259 24.86 2.17 -22.76
N VAL A 260 25.82 3.09 -22.75
CA VAL A 260 25.86 4.24 -23.68
C VAL A 260 26.60 3.85 -24.94
N ASP A 261 25.87 3.64 -26.04
CA ASP A 261 26.52 3.38 -27.33
C ASP A 261 27.26 4.63 -27.85
N GLU A 262 28.59 4.67 -27.66
CA GLU A 262 29.40 5.80 -28.11
C GLU A 262 29.62 5.81 -29.64
N CYS A 263 29.33 4.69 -30.31
CA CYS A 263 29.36 4.60 -31.77
C CYS A 263 28.15 5.31 -32.39
N ASP A 264 26.94 5.10 -31.86
CA ASP A 264 25.70 5.74 -32.30
C ASP A 264 25.62 7.22 -31.89
N THR A 265 25.98 7.54 -30.63
CA THR A 265 26.01 8.94 -30.15
C THR A 265 27.17 9.76 -30.75
N ARG A 266 28.10 9.10 -31.47
CA ARG A 266 29.33 9.68 -32.04
C ARG A 266 30.27 10.31 -31.01
N ASN A 267 30.14 9.93 -29.74
CA ASN A 267 31.02 10.37 -28.65
C ASN A 267 32.27 9.47 -28.53
N ASN A 268 32.88 9.12 -29.67
CA ASN A 268 34.03 8.23 -29.74
C ASN A 268 35.24 8.92 -30.38
N THR A 269 36.43 8.50 -29.98
CA THR A 269 37.72 9.00 -30.50
C THR A 269 38.25 8.20 -31.70
N CYS A 270 37.41 7.45 -32.41
CA CYS A 270 37.87 6.61 -33.52
C CYS A 270 38.23 7.46 -34.74
N THR A 271 39.31 7.09 -35.42
CA THR A 271 39.70 7.76 -36.67
C THR A 271 38.73 7.41 -37.81
N THR A 272 38.67 8.24 -38.85
CA THR A 272 37.82 8.00 -40.04
C THR A 272 38.15 6.73 -40.83
N GLN A 273 39.28 6.06 -40.52
CA GLN A 273 39.66 4.78 -41.10
C GLN A 273 39.29 3.57 -40.21
N GLN A 274 38.90 3.80 -38.96
CA GLN A 274 38.53 2.75 -38.01
C GLN A 274 37.01 2.58 -37.96
N SER A 275 36.55 1.34 -37.75
CA SER A 275 35.15 1.08 -37.40
C SER A 275 34.99 1.09 -35.89
N CYS A 276 34.02 1.83 -35.36
CA CYS A 276 33.65 1.76 -33.95
C CYS A 276 32.88 0.46 -33.66
N PHE A 277 33.15 -0.15 -32.51
CA PHE A 277 32.43 -1.32 -31.99
C PHE A 277 32.09 -1.05 -30.53
N ASN A 278 30.80 -1.02 -30.20
CA ASN A 278 30.32 -0.81 -28.83
C ASN A 278 30.57 -2.08 -27.98
N VAL A 279 30.89 -1.91 -26.69
CA VAL A 279 31.15 -2.96 -25.69
C VAL A 279 30.53 -2.50 -24.37
N PRO A 280 29.96 -3.38 -23.53
CA PRO A 280 29.35 -2.93 -22.27
C PRO A 280 30.30 -2.09 -21.40
N GLY A 281 29.99 -0.80 -21.28
CA GLY A 281 30.71 0.24 -20.55
C GLY A 281 31.81 0.99 -21.32
N THR A 282 32.03 0.75 -22.61
CA THR A 282 33.06 1.43 -23.43
C THR A 282 32.99 1.07 -24.92
N TYR A 283 33.46 1.93 -25.81
CA TYR A 283 33.71 1.55 -27.21
C TYR A 283 35.13 1.01 -27.47
N LYS A 284 35.28 0.31 -28.60
CA LYS A 284 36.57 -0.11 -29.19
C LYS A 284 36.70 0.36 -30.63
N CYS A 285 37.77 1.09 -30.92
CA CYS A 285 38.12 1.47 -32.29
C CYS A 285 38.85 0.32 -32.98
N MET A 286 38.25 -0.22 -34.05
CA MET A 286 38.74 -1.38 -34.76
C MET A 286 39.43 -0.99 -36.07
N ASP A 287 40.70 -1.32 -36.17
CA ASP A 287 41.48 -1.13 -37.40
C ASP A 287 40.97 -2.03 -38.54
N PRO A 288 40.96 -1.55 -39.79
CA PRO A 288 40.63 -2.38 -40.94
C PRO A 288 41.52 -3.62 -41.00
N VAL A 289 40.91 -4.80 -41.17
CA VAL A 289 41.65 -6.07 -41.23
C VAL A 289 42.71 -6.01 -42.33
N ARG A 290 43.96 -6.26 -41.94
CA ARG A 290 45.13 -6.43 -42.79
C ARG A 290 45.46 -7.92 -42.82
N CYS A 291 45.67 -8.46 -44.02
CA CYS A 291 46.11 -9.83 -44.20
C CYS A 291 47.64 -9.85 -44.29
N GLU A 292 48.29 -10.69 -43.47
CA GLU A 292 49.73 -10.93 -43.54
C GLU A 292 50.06 -11.85 -44.72
N GLU A 293 51.20 -11.67 -45.39
CA GLU A 293 51.63 -12.59 -46.45
C GLU A 293 51.74 -14.03 -45.90
N PRO A 294 51.27 -15.06 -46.62
CA PRO A 294 50.85 -15.08 -48.04
C PRO A 294 49.35 -14.80 -48.31
N TYR A 295 48.59 -14.31 -47.33
CA TYR A 295 47.14 -14.12 -47.46
C TYR A 295 46.74 -12.87 -48.24
N ILE A 296 45.70 -12.99 -49.05
CA ILE A 296 45.05 -11.87 -49.75
C ILE A 296 43.69 -11.53 -49.11
N LYS A 297 43.32 -10.24 -49.11
CA LYS A 297 42.02 -9.78 -48.60
C LYS A 297 40.92 -10.02 -49.64
N ILE A 298 39.84 -10.71 -49.24
CA ILE A 298 38.72 -11.09 -50.12
C ILE A 298 37.34 -10.69 -49.54
N GLY A 299 37.33 -9.63 -48.75
CA GLY A 299 36.18 -9.07 -48.02
C GLY A 299 36.65 -8.36 -46.76
N ASP A 300 35.79 -7.55 -46.15
CA ASP A 300 36.20 -6.62 -45.06
C ASP A 300 36.92 -7.31 -43.91
N ASN A 301 36.40 -8.49 -43.51
CA ASN A 301 36.86 -9.29 -42.39
C ASN A 301 37.34 -10.70 -42.81
N ARG A 302 37.80 -10.89 -44.06
CA ARG A 302 38.19 -12.21 -44.57
C ARG A 302 39.46 -12.19 -45.42
N CYS A 303 40.43 -12.96 -44.98
CA CYS A 303 41.68 -13.27 -45.67
C CYS A 303 41.61 -14.68 -46.28
N MET A 304 42.22 -14.89 -47.44
CA MET A 304 42.29 -16.18 -48.14
C MET A 304 43.71 -16.46 -48.61
N CYS A 305 44.12 -17.72 -48.52
CA CYS A 305 45.40 -18.20 -49.03
C CYS A 305 45.20 -18.73 -50.47
N PRO A 306 45.81 -18.14 -51.52
CA PRO A 306 45.66 -18.62 -52.89
C PRO A 306 46.23 -20.03 -53.07
N VAL A 307 45.52 -20.90 -53.78
CA VAL A 307 45.91 -22.31 -53.97
C VAL A 307 47.16 -22.43 -54.85
N GLU A 308 47.37 -21.44 -55.73
CA GLU A 308 48.52 -21.32 -56.63
C GLU A 308 49.81 -20.92 -55.89
N ASN A 309 49.71 -20.36 -54.68
CA ASN A 309 50.86 -19.91 -53.91
C ASN A 309 51.46 -21.10 -53.11
N PRO A 310 52.73 -21.51 -53.36
CA PRO A 310 53.34 -22.62 -52.64
C PRO A 310 53.39 -22.43 -51.11
N ALA A 311 53.48 -21.18 -50.63
CA ALA A 311 53.48 -20.86 -49.20
C ALA A 311 52.13 -21.17 -48.51
N CYS A 312 51.05 -21.33 -49.28
CA CYS A 312 49.72 -21.65 -48.76
C CYS A 312 49.46 -23.16 -48.58
N ARG A 313 50.37 -24.05 -49.02
CA ARG A 313 50.13 -25.51 -49.01
C ARG A 313 49.71 -26.07 -47.66
N ASP A 314 50.38 -25.63 -46.59
CA ASP A 314 50.18 -26.12 -45.22
C ASP A 314 49.49 -25.06 -44.32
N GLN A 315 48.92 -24.02 -44.93
CA GLN A 315 48.25 -22.92 -44.23
C GLN A 315 46.72 -23.07 -44.27
N PRO A 316 45.98 -22.53 -43.29
CA PRO A 316 44.52 -22.41 -43.37
C PRO A 316 44.10 -21.69 -44.66
N PHE A 317 43.14 -22.26 -45.39
CA PHE A 317 42.63 -21.69 -46.64
C PHE A 317 41.99 -20.31 -46.45
N THR A 318 41.34 -20.09 -45.32
CA THR A 318 40.72 -18.81 -44.96
C THR A 318 40.96 -18.46 -43.50
N ILE A 319 41.16 -17.17 -43.24
CA ILE A 319 41.11 -16.58 -41.90
C ILE A 319 39.97 -15.57 -41.90
N VAL A 320 38.99 -15.76 -41.01
CA VAL A 320 37.84 -14.87 -40.84
C VAL A 320 37.99 -14.15 -39.50
N HIS A 321 37.98 -12.82 -39.53
CA HIS A 321 38.04 -12.01 -38.32
C HIS A 321 36.63 -11.82 -37.77
N ARG A 322 36.49 -12.02 -36.45
CA ARG A 322 35.24 -11.81 -35.71
C ARG A 322 35.52 -11.10 -34.40
N HIS A 323 34.55 -10.28 -34.00
CA HIS A 323 34.58 -9.48 -32.79
C HIS A 323 33.29 -9.75 -32.03
N MET A 324 33.40 -9.83 -30.70
CA MET A 324 32.28 -9.94 -29.79
C MET A 324 32.68 -9.36 -28.43
N ASP A 325 31.69 -9.02 -27.64
CA ASP A 325 31.79 -8.59 -26.26
C ASP A 325 31.41 -9.73 -25.28
N LEU A 326 31.85 -9.62 -24.03
CA LEU A 326 31.39 -10.40 -22.89
C LEU A 326 31.41 -9.55 -21.62
N ILE A 327 30.36 -9.66 -20.81
CA ILE A 327 30.30 -9.11 -19.45
C ILE A 327 31.31 -9.87 -18.56
N SER A 328 32.02 -9.14 -17.66
CA SER A 328 32.96 -9.74 -16.72
C SER A 328 32.27 -10.72 -15.77
N SER A 329 33.02 -11.68 -15.23
CA SER A 329 32.56 -12.57 -14.15
C SER A 329 31.31 -13.42 -14.46
N ARG A 330 30.85 -13.43 -15.72
CA ARG A 330 29.68 -14.19 -16.19
C ARG A 330 29.75 -15.66 -15.75
N SER A 331 28.60 -16.21 -15.38
CA SER A 331 28.45 -17.57 -14.88
C SER A 331 29.02 -18.62 -15.85
N VAL A 332 29.49 -19.75 -15.30
CA VAL A 332 30.09 -20.85 -16.07
C VAL A 332 29.54 -22.20 -15.60
N PRO A 333 29.48 -23.22 -16.49
CA PRO A 333 29.84 -23.17 -17.91
C PRO A 333 28.82 -22.41 -18.76
N THR A 334 29.29 -21.61 -19.71
CA THR A 334 28.43 -20.85 -20.63
C THR A 334 28.89 -20.98 -22.08
N ASP A 335 27.95 -21.27 -22.97
CA ASP A 335 28.11 -21.25 -24.42
C ASP A 335 28.21 -19.79 -24.90
N ILE A 336 29.31 -19.42 -25.57
CA ILE A 336 29.58 -18.00 -25.95
C ILE A 336 29.69 -17.76 -27.45
N PHE A 337 30.07 -18.76 -28.26
CA PHE A 337 30.22 -18.59 -29.71
C PHE A 337 30.00 -19.92 -30.43
N GLN A 338 29.24 -19.94 -31.52
CA GLN A 338 29.00 -21.15 -32.32
C GLN A 338 29.67 -21.06 -33.68
N MET A 339 30.47 -22.09 -34.01
CA MET A 339 31.01 -22.32 -35.34
C MET A 339 30.14 -23.33 -36.09
N GLN A 340 29.93 -23.08 -37.38
CA GLN A 340 29.23 -23.99 -38.27
C GLN A 340 29.87 -23.99 -39.67
N ALA A 341 30.04 -25.17 -40.26
CA ALA A 341 30.46 -25.30 -41.64
C ALA A 341 29.33 -24.88 -42.59
N THR A 342 29.60 -23.97 -43.52
CA THR A 342 28.62 -23.43 -44.48
C THR A 342 28.18 -24.45 -45.54
N THR A 343 28.96 -25.49 -45.77
CA THR A 343 28.78 -26.42 -46.88
C THR A 343 29.02 -27.84 -46.39
N ARG A 344 28.01 -28.72 -46.55
CA ARG A 344 28.11 -30.13 -46.17
C ARG A 344 28.46 -30.98 -47.39
N TYR A 345 29.74 -31.26 -47.59
CA TYR A 345 30.17 -32.19 -48.63
C TYR A 345 29.85 -33.64 -48.26
N PRO A 346 29.30 -34.46 -49.18
CA PRO A 346 29.17 -35.91 -48.98
C PRO A 346 30.53 -36.55 -48.68
N GLY A 347 30.59 -37.42 -47.67
CA GLY A 347 31.83 -38.07 -47.23
C GLY A 347 32.82 -37.16 -46.49
N ALA A 348 32.47 -35.90 -46.20
CA ALA A 348 33.28 -35.02 -45.36
C ALA A 348 32.83 -35.02 -43.90
N TYR A 349 33.81 -34.95 -42.99
CA TYR A 349 33.62 -34.66 -41.57
C TYR A 349 34.49 -33.47 -41.14
N TYR A 350 34.11 -32.85 -40.04
CA TYR A 350 34.68 -31.59 -39.56
C TYR A 350 35.18 -31.77 -38.13
N ILE A 351 36.43 -31.39 -37.89
CA ILE A 351 37.06 -31.35 -36.56
C ILE A 351 37.15 -29.88 -36.16
N PHE A 352 36.70 -29.55 -34.96
CA PHE A 352 36.72 -28.19 -34.42
C PHE A 352 37.65 -28.13 -33.20
N GLN A 353 38.61 -27.20 -33.20
CA GLN A 353 39.61 -27.08 -32.14
C GLN A 353 40.00 -25.63 -31.89
N ILE A 354 40.54 -25.35 -30.70
CA ILE A 354 41.20 -24.07 -30.40
C ILE A 354 42.66 -24.23 -30.82
N LYS A 355 43.12 -23.40 -31.76
CA LYS A 355 44.47 -23.44 -32.32
C LYS A 355 45.47 -22.62 -31.51
N SER A 356 45.05 -21.48 -30.98
CA SER A 356 45.88 -20.58 -30.16
C SER A 356 45.03 -19.71 -29.23
N GLY A 357 45.66 -19.06 -28.24
CA GLY A 357 45.06 -18.01 -27.42
C GLY A 357 44.33 -18.46 -26.14
N ASN A 358 44.31 -19.76 -25.84
CA ASN A 358 43.62 -20.34 -24.68
C ASN A 358 44.61 -20.88 -23.61
N ASP A 359 45.71 -20.18 -23.38
CA ASP A 359 46.76 -20.61 -22.46
C ASP A 359 46.25 -20.70 -21.00
N GLY A 360 45.30 -19.83 -20.62
CA GLY A 360 44.62 -19.86 -19.32
C GLY A 360 43.64 -21.05 -19.12
N ARG A 361 43.36 -21.83 -20.19
CA ARG A 361 42.36 -22.92 -20.22
C ARG A 361 40.99 -22.46 -19.74
N GLU A 362 40.58 -21.28 -20.19
CA GLU A 362 39.31 -20.64 -19.84
C GLU A 362 38.18 -21.12 -20.75
N PHE A 363 38.52 -21.64 -21.93
CA PHE A 363 37.59 -22.11 -22.94
C PHE A 363 37.84 -23.57 -23.34
N TYR A 364 36.83 -24.23 -23.90
CA TYR A 364 36.99 -25.43 -24.70
C TYR A 364 36.00 -25.43 -25.87
N MET A 365 36.29 -26.24 -26.90
CA MET A 365 35.34 -26.48 -28.00
C MET A 365 34.53 -27.74 -27.71
N ARG A 366 33.20 -27.60 -27.68
CA ARG A 366 32.25 -28.69 -27.57
C ARG A 366 31.63 -28.96 -28.93
N GLN A 367 31.84 -30.14 -29.50
CA GLN A 367 31.13 -30.51 -30.75
C GLN A 367 29.63 -30.66 -30.45
N THR A 368 28.81 -29.89 -31.13
CA THR A 368 27.34 -29.84 -30.94
C THR A 368 26.57 -30.50 -32.09
N GLY A 369 27.24 -30.78 -33.20
CA GLY A 369 26.65 -31.47 -34.35
C GLY A 369 27.70 -31.97 -35.34
N PRO A 370 27.26 -32.63 -36.43
CA PRO A 370 28.16 -33.15 -37.46
C PRO A 370 28.89 -32.04 -38.26
N ILE A 371 28.37 -30.81 -38.21
CA ILE A 371 28.91 -29.64 -38.92
C ILE A 371 29.05 -28.41 -37.99
N SER A 372 28.89 -28.56 -36.68
CA SER A 372 28.88 -27.44 -35.73
C SER A 372 29.54 -27.77 -34.40
N ALA A 373 30.16 -26.76 -33.81
CA ALA A 373 30.74 -26.81 -32.48
C ALA A 373 30.58 -25.46 -31.78
N THR A 374 30.46 -25.49 -30.46
CA THR A 374 30.30 -24.31 -29.62
C THR A 374 31.55 -24.11 -28.77
N LEU A 375 32.07 -22.89 -28.75
CA LEU A 375 33.05 -22.41 -27.79
C LEU A 375 32.34 -22.20 -26.45
N VAL A 376 32.81 -22.88 -25.42
CA VAL A 376 32.22 -22.87 -24.08
C VAL A 376 33.25 -22.31 -23.11
N MET A 377 32.86 -21.28 -22.37
CA MET A 377 33.62 -20.71 -21.27
C MET A 377 33.44 -21.57 -20.02
N THR A 378 34.55 -21.90 -19.34
CA THR A 378 34.61 -22.81 -18.18
C THR A 378 35.12 -22.16 -16.91
N ARG A 379 35.67 -20.95 -17.02
CA ARG A 379 36.17 -20.14 -15.91
C ARG A 379 35.63 -18.72 -16.05
N PRO A 380 35.14 -18.07 -14.98
CA PRO A 380 34.75 -16.67 -15.06
C PRO A 380 35.98 -15.84 -15.40
N ILE A 381 35.83 -14.90 -16.34
CA ILE A 381 36.92 -14.05 -16.76
C ILE A 381 36.69 -12.64 -16.21
N LYS A 382 37.73 -12.07 -15.60
CA LYS A 382 37.72 -10.67 -15.16
C LYS A 382 38.18 -9.75 -16.29
N GLY A 383 37.41 -8.70 -16.57
CA GLY A 383 37.85 -7.58 -17.39
C GLY A 383 38.46 -6.44 -16.56
N PRO A 384 38.73 -5.28 -17.19
CA PRO A 384 38.70 -5.08 -18.63
C PRO A 384 39.90 -5.72 -19.31
N ARG A 385 39.68 -6.59 -20.31
CA ARG A 385 40.77 -7.14 -21.14
C ARG A 385 40.28 -7.69 -22.47
N ASP A 386 41.19 -7.80 -23.43
CA ASP A 386 40.91 -8.31 -24.77
C ASP A 386 41.54 -9.70 -24.91
N VAL A 387 40.74 -10.71 -25.30
CA VAL A 387 41.20 -12.07 -25.56
C VAL A 387 41.14 -12.34 -27.05
N VAL A 388 42.17 -12.97 -27.63
CA VAL A 388 42.19 -13.37 -29.05
C VAL A 388 42.34 -14.88 -29.15
N LEU A 389 41.37 -15.54 -29.75
CA LEU A 389 41.36 -16.98 -30.01
C LEU A 389 41.40 -17.25 -31.50
N ASP A 390 42.31 -18.10 -31.96
CA ASP A 390 42.20 -18.71 -33.29
C ASP A 390 41.44 -20.04 -33.14
N LEU A 391 40.21 -20.09 -33.65
CA LEU A 391 39.38 -21.29 -33.67
C LEU A 391 39.49 -21.95 -35.04
N GLU A 392 39.95 -23.20 -35.10
CA GLU A 392 40.20 -23.91 -36.36
C GLU A 392 39.13 -24.98 -36.63
N MET A 393 38.58 -24.92 -37.83
CA MET A 393 37.75 -25.98 -38.41
C MET A 393 38.58 -26.72 -39.46
N VAL A 394 38.92 -27.98 -39.19
CA VAL A 394 39.58 -28.87 -40.15
C VAL A 394 38.51 -29.67 -40.89
N THR A 395 38.46 -29.52 -42.21
CA THR A 395 37.60 -30.30 -43.10
C THR A 395 38.40 -31.48 -43.64
N VAL A 396 37.89 -32.70 -43.47
CA VAL A 396 38.47 -33.92 -44.03
C VAL A 396 37.43 -34.60 -44.91
N ASN A 397 37.75 -34.81 -46.20
CA ASN A 397 36.93 -35.60 -47.11
C ASN A 397 37.73 -36.80 -47.63
N THR A 398 37.33 -37.99 -47.20
CA THR A 398 38.03 -39.25 -47.53
C THR A 398 37.75 -39.74 -48.95
N VAL A 399 36.69 -39.27 -49.61
CA VAL A 399 36.31 -39.69 -50.97
C VAL A 399 37.23 -39.06 -52.02
N VAL A 400 37.59 -37.79 -51.82
CA VAL A 400 38.49 -37.04 -52.72
C VAL A 400 39.90 -36.82 -52.14
N ASN A 401 40.23 -37.51 -51.04
CA ASN A 401 41.49 -37.37 -50.30
C ASN A 401 41.87 -35.91 -50.00
N PHE A 402 40.89 -35.09 -49.60
CA PHE A 402 41.08 -33.68 -49.29
C PHE A 402 41.17 -33.47 -47.78
N ARG A 403 42.15 -32.67 -47.36
CA ARG A 403 42.27 -32.14 -46.01
C ARG A 403 42.58 -30.66 -46.09
N GLY A 404 41.83 -29.85 -45.35
CA GLY A 404 42.01 -28.40 -45.28
C GLY A 404 41.62 -27.86 -43.92
N SER A 405 42.03 -26.63 -43.60
CA SER A 405 41.47 -25.92 -42.46
C SER A 405 41.07 -24.49 -42.79
N SER A 406 40.13 -23.97 -42.00
CA SER A 406 39.74 -22.56 -41.97
C SER A 406 39.80 -22.10 -40.51
N VAL A 407 40.28 -20.88 -40.29
CA VAL A 407 40.41 -20.29 -38.95
C VAL A 407 39.44 -19.12 -38.80
N ILE A 408 38.77 -19.05 -37.65
CA ILE A 408 38.12 -17.83 -37.17
C ILE A 408 39.03 -17.23 -36.10
N ARG A 409 39.55 -16.02 -36.38
CA ARG A 409 40.27 -15.20 -35.41
C ARG A 409 39.25 -14.36 -34.65
N LEU A 410 38.83 -14.88 -33.50
CA LEU A 410 37.83 -14.28 -32.63
C LEU A 410 38.52 -13.39 -31.59
N ARG A 411 38.28 -12.08 -31.66
CA ARG A 411 38.64 -11.14 -30.58
C ARG A 411 37.41 -10.95 -29.69
N ILE A 412 37.59 -11.18 -28.39
CA ILE A 412 36.57 -11.06 -27.36
C ILE A 412 36.96 -9.86 -26.48
N PHE A 413 36.08 -8.87 -26.40
CA PHE A 413 36.23 -7.71 -25.51
C PHE A 413 35.51 -7.99 -24.21
N ILE A 414 36.24 -7.98 -23.09
CA ILE A 414 35.67 -8.28 -21.79
C ILE A 414 35.46 -6.96 -21.06
N SER A 415 34.19 -6.66 -20.76
CA SER A 415 33.76 -5.44 -20.06
C SER A 415 34.51 -5.28 -18.73
N PRO A 416 34.81 -4.05 -18.26
CA PRO A 416 35.24 -3.82 -16.90
C PRO A 416 34.20 -4.23 -15.85
N TYR A 417 32.91 -4.29 -16.22
CA TYR A 417 31.80 -4.53 -15.30
C TYR A 417 31.21 -5.94 -15.42
N ALA A 418 30.54 -6.37 -14.35
CA ALA A 418 30.22 -7.78 -14.09
C ALA A 418 28.72 -8.13 -14.04
N PHE A 419 27.84 -7.17 -14.34
CA PHE A 419 26.38 -7.26 -14.17
C PHE A 419 25.64 -7.42 -15.50
#